data_AF-A0A954RU96-F1
#
_entry.id   AF-A0A954RU96-F1
#
_cell.length_a   1.000
_cell.length_b   1.000
_cell.length_c   1.000
_cell.angle_alpha   90.00
_cell.angle_beta   90.00
_cell.angle_gamma   90.00
#
_symmetry.space_group_name_H-M   'P 1'
#
loop_
_entity.id
_entity.type
_entity.pdbx_description
1 polymer ?
#
loop_
_entity_poly.entity_id
_entity_poly.type
_entity_poly.pdbx_seq_one_letter_code
_entity_poly.pdbx_strand_id
1 'polypeptide(L)'
;MSFVLCHDCYTWVEPEENRCPECLLLMDLSEVDPPLTQLGSVVGELVERLGDVRIPRRMLPEWGTLYTTTEGLFFVPHELDHSLRWQTPQINGTTSSWSLGALIRSPLLILFPFVRGTVERRSAEVLQPRYLVEESQSDLPRVLMNNPGAFFLSRQQIRAVSRKRRRWIIERCNGNNLQLSPVEPVQPFDDKFQRLLRTSDWQMATH
;
A
#
# COMPACT_ATOMS: atom_id res chain seq x y z
N MET A 1 -18.04 6.81 -10.48
CA MET A 1 -17.12 5.70 -10.77
C MET A 1 -17.34 4.66 -9.70
N SER A 2 -17.68 3.43 -10.08
CA SER A 2 -17.99 2.33 -9.16
C SER A 2 -16.88 1.30 -9.24
N PHE A 3 -16.25 0.99 -8.11
CA PHE A 3 -15.34 -0.14 -8.02
C PHE A 3 -16.15 -1.41 -7.75
N VAL A 4 -15.71 -2.52 -8.33
CA VAL A 4 -16.26 -3.86 -8.09
C VAL A 4 -15.13 -4.82 -7.76
N LEU A 5 -15.42 -5.85 -6.96
CA LEU A 5 -14.47 -6.90 -6.65
C LEU A 5 -14.44 -7.90 -7.83
N CYS A 6 -13.28 -8.10 -8.45
CA CYS A 6 -13.14 -9.18 -9.42
C CYS A 6 -13.07 -10.52 -8.69
N HIS A 7 -13.99 -11.44 -8.97
CA HIS A 7 -14.07 -12.74 -8.29
C HIS A 7 -12.94 -13.71 -8.68
N ASP A 8 -12.26 -13.49 -9.82
CA ASP A 8 -11.11 -14.30 -10.21
C ASP A 8 -9.81 -13.90 -9.51
N CYS A 9 -9.55 -12.59 -9.40
CA CYS A 9 -8.28 -12.07 -8.86
C CYS A 9 -8.40 -11.37 -7.50
N TYR A 10 -9.60 -11.39 -6.91
CA TYR A 10 -9.92 -10.85 -5.58
C TYR A 10 -9.34 -9.45 -5.34
N THR A 11 -9.40 -8.62 -6.38
CA THR A 11 -8.91 -7.24 -6.39
C THR A 11 -10.05 -6.31 -6.78
N TRP A 12 -10.19 -5.21 -6.05
CA TRP A 12 -11.10 -4.13 -6.45
C TRP A 12 -10.59 -3.44 -7.69
N VAL A 13 -11.45 -3.27 -8.68
CA VAL A 13 -11.12 -2.64 -9.96
C VAL A 13 -12.27 -1.78 -10.46
N GLU A 14 -11.93 -0.80 -11.30
CA GLU A 14 -12.89 -0.15 -12.18
C GLU A 14 -12.88 -0.94 -13.50
N PRO A 15 -13.96 -1.66 -13.87
CA PRO A 15 -13.98 -2.47 -15.08
C PRO A 15 -13.84 -1.61 -16.33
N GLU A 16 -13.02 -2.06 -17.28
CA GLU A 16 -12.88 -1.44 -18.59
C GLU A 16 -13.46 -2.43 -19.63
N GLU A 17 -14.47 -2.01 -20.39
CA GLU A 17 -15.12 -2.86 -21.42
C GLU A 17 -15.62 -4.23 -20.88
N ASN A 18 -16.19 -4.25 -19.67
CA ASN A 18 -16.60 -5.48 -18.96
C ASN A 18 -15.46 -6.46 -18.71
N ARG A 19 -14.23 -5.97 -18.55
CA ARG A 19 -13.06 -6.77 -18.19
C ARG A 19 -12.37 -6.21 -16.95
N CYS A 20 -11.72 -7.11 -16.23
CA CYS A 20 -10.84 -6.74 -15.14
C CYS A 20 -9.52 -6.19 -15.72
N PRO A 21 -9.09 -4.95 -15.40
CA PRO A 21 -7.81 -4.42 -15.87
C PRO A 21 -6.60 -5.13 -15.25
N GLU A 22 -6.80 -5.85 -14.14
CA GLU A 22 -5.73 -6.57 -13.45
C GLU A 22 -5.48 -7.95 -14.07
N CYS A 23 -6.51 -8.78 -14.26
CA CYS A 23 -6.37 -10.16 -14.77
C CYS A 23 -6.87 -10.36 -16.22
N LEU A 24 -7.48 -9.33 -16.83
CA LEU A 24 -8.02 -9.31 -18.21
C LEU A 24 -9.21 -10.25 -18.49
N LEU A 25 -9.70 -10.95 -17.46
CA LEU A 25 -10.88 -11.81 -17.56
C LEU A 25 -12.16 -10.98 -17.69
N LEU A 26 -13.15 -11.57 -18.36
CA LEU A 26 -14.48 -10.99 -18.49
C LEU A 26 -15.15 -10.95 -17.13
N MET A 27 -15.82 -9.84 -16.83
CA MET A 27 -16.55 -9.64 -15.59
C MET A 27 -18.04 -9.55 -15.89
N ASP A 28 -18.82 -10.42 -15.26
CA ASP A 28 -20.28 -10.30 -15.24
C ASP A 28 -20.70 -9.42 -14.06
N LEU A 29 -21.10 -8.18 -14.34
CA LEU A 29 -21.53 -7.24 -13.31
C LEU A 29 -22.92 -7.57 -12.73
N SER A 30 -23.62 -8.54 -13.32
CA SER A 30 -24.89 -9.05 -12.79
C SER A 30 -24.71 -10.24 -11.83
N GLU A 31 -23.50 -10.79 -11.77
CA GLU A 31 -23.16 -11.87 -10.84
C GLU A 31 -23.19 -11.37 -9.40
N VAL A 32 -23.83 -12.14 -8.51
CA VAL A 32 -23.93 -11.81 -7.10
C VAL A 32 -22.58 -12.08 -6.43
N ASP A 33 -22.14 -11.17 -5.56
CA ASP A 33 -20.90 -11.35 -4.83
C ASP A 33 -20.87 -12.67 -4.03
N PRO A 34 -19.70 -13.35 -3.96
CA PRO A 34 -19.58 -14.62 -3.25
C PRO A 34 -19.87 -14.44 -1.75
N PRO A 35 -20.53 -15.42 -1.11
CA PRO A 35 -20.81 -15.36 0.31
C PRO A 35 -19.50 -15.33 1.12
N LEU A 36 -19.53 -14.66 2.28
CA LEU A 36 -18.37 -14.50 3.16
C LEU A 36 -17.72 -15.83 3.58
N THR A 37 -18.52 -16.90 3.70
CA THR A 37 -18.03 -18.25 4.02
C THR A 37 -17.15 -18.82 2.91
N GLN A 38 -17.54 -18.62 1.64
CA GLN A 38 -16.75 -19.02 0.48
C GLN A 38 -15.46 -18.20 0.41
N LEU A 39 -15.55 -16.88 0.56
CA LEU A 39 -14.37 -16.02 0.60
C LEU A 39 -13.42 -16.39 1.75
N GLY A 40 -13.95 -16.79 2.90
CA GLY A 40 -13.15 -17.30 4.03
C GLY A 40 -12.30 -18.51 3.65
N SER A 41 -12.88 -19.47 2.92
CA SER A 41 -12.13 -20.64 2.43
C SER A 41 -11.06 -20.31 1.39
N VAL A 42 -11.28 -19.25 0.60
CA VAL A 42 -10.32 -18.80 -0.43
C VAL A 42 -9.15 -18.04 0.20
N VAL A 43 -9.44 -17.14 1.14
CA VAL A 43 -8.43 -16.29 1.78
C VAL A 43 -7.62 -17.08 2.81
N GLY A 44 -8.27 -18.02 3.51
CA GLY A 44 -7.66 -18.79 4.58
C GLY A 44 -7.46 -17.99 5.88
N GLU A 45 -6.59 -18.51 6.75
CA GLU A 45 -6.34 -17.93 8.07
C GLU A 45 -5.18 -16.93 8.03
N LEU A 46 -5.25 -15.88 8.87
CA LEU A 46 -4.17 -14.90 9.01
C LEU A 46 -2.97 -15.54 9.74
N VAL A 47 -1.79 -15.52 9.11
CA VAL A 47 -0.57 -16.13 9.67
C VAL A 47 0.34 -15.09 10.32
N GLU A 48 0.74 -14.06 9.57
CA GLU A 48 1.68 -13.05 10.07
C GLU A 48 1.51 -11.71 9.35
N ARG A 49 1.70 -10.61 10.08
CA ARG A 49 1.92 -9.28 9.48
C ARG A 49 3.35 -9.16 8.95
N LEU A 50 3.50 -8.96 7.65
CA LEU A 50 4.80 -8.75 6.99
C LEU A 50 5.31 -7.32 7.22
N GLY A 51 4.43 -6.33 7.08
CA GLY A 51 4.74 -4.92 7.32
C GLY A 51 4.02 -4.00 6.35
N ASP A 52 4.35 -2.71 6.43
CA ASP A 52 3.68 -1.70 5.61
C ASP A 52 4.37 -1.60 4.25
N VAL A 53 3.57 -1.47 3.20
CA VAL A 53 4.04 -1.44 1.80
C VAL A 53 3.28 -0.38 1.02
N ARG A 54 3.95 0.17 0.02
CA ARG A 54 3.36 0.97 -1.04
C ARG A 54 3.24 0.15 -2.32
N ILE A 55 2.05 0.14 -2.89
CA ILE A 55 1.66 -0.57 -4.11
C ILE A 55 1.07 0.46 -5.08
N PRO A 56 1.72 0.73 -6.22
CA PRO A 56 1.20 1.70 -7.19
C PRO A 56 -0.09 1.14 -7.81
N ARG A 57 -1.21 1.86 -7.64
CA ARG A 57 -2.52 1.49 -8.19
C ARG A 57 -3.27 2.72 -8.65
N ARG A 58 -4.02 2.57 -9.75
CA ARG A 58 -4.82 3.66 -10.30
C ARG A 58 -6.07 3.85 -9.43
N MET A 59 -6.23 5.04 -8.85
CA MET A 59 -7.44 5.46 -8.13
C MET A 59 -7.82 4.65 -6.87
N LEU A 60 -6.92 3.78 -6.40
CA LEU A 60 -7.06 3.02 -5.17
C LEU A 60 -5.93 3.40 -4.20
N PRO A 61 -6.12 3.21 -2.88
CA PRO A 61 -5.08 3.53 -1.90
C PRO A 61 -3.77 2.81 -2.22
N GLU A 62 -2.67 3.55 -2.32
CA GLU A 62 -1.36 2.95 -2.59
C GLU A 62 -0.69 2.39 -1.33
N TRP A 63 -1.06 2.91 -0.16
CA TRP A 63 -0.41 2.60 1.12
C TRP A 63 -1.26 1.64 1.94
N GLY A 64 -0.62 0.66 2.54
CA GLY A 64 -1.30 -0.32 3.35
C GLY A 64 -0.35 -1.25 4.07
N THR A 65 -0.93 -2.23 4.75
CA THR A 65 -0.21 -3.30 5.44
C THR A 65 -0.41 -4.60 4.69
N LEU A 66 0.70 -5.31 4.45
CA LEU A 66 0.70 -6.63 3.86
C LEU A 66 0.77 -7.70 4.94
N TYR A 67 -0.09 -8.70 4.79
CA TYR A 67 -0.17 -9.87 5.64
C TYR A 67 0.05 -11.13 4.80
N THR A 68 0.57 -12.17 5.44
CA THR A 68 0.51 -13.53 4.90
C THR A 68 -0.66 -14.27 5.54
N THR A 69 -1.34 -15.05 4.72
CA THR A 69 -2.40 -15.98 5.10
C THR A 69 -1.97 -17.40 4.75
N THR A 70 -2.72 -18.40 5.18
CA THR A 70 -2.47 -19.80 4.79
C THR A 70 -2.56 -19.98 3.28
N GLU A 71 -3.37 -19.19 2.56
CA GLU A 71 -3.58 -19.36 1.11
C GLU A 71 -2.89 -18.33 0.22
N GLY A 72 -2.31 -17.27 0.76
CA GLY A 72 -1.78 -16.18 -0.05
C GLY A 72 -1.29 -14.95 0.71
N LEU A 73 -1.22 -13.84 -0.03
CA LEU A 73 -0.95 -12.51 0.51
C LEU A 73 -2.24 -11.70 0.59
N PHE A 74 -2.43 -11.00 1.69
CA PHE A 74 -3.59 -10.15 1.91
C PHE A 74 -3.12 -8.72 2.19
N PHE A 75 -3.59 -7.77 1.39
CA PHE A 75 -3.26 -6.36 1.54
C PHE A 75 -4.45 -5.59 2.10
N VAL A 76 -4.20 -4.79 3.12
CA VAL A 76 -5.20 -3.91 3.74
C VAL A 76 -4.75 -2.46 3.57
N PRO A 77 -5.53 -1.61 2.88
CA PRO A 77 -5.17 -0.20 2.73
C PRO A 77 -5.22 0.51 4.09
N HIS A 78 -4.36 1.51 4.26
CA HIS A 78 -4.44 2.43 5.39
C HIS A 78 -5.66 3.32 5.24
N GLU A 79 -6.31 3.67 6.35
CA GLU A 79 -7.42 4.61 6.32
C GLU A 79 -6.87 6.04 6.22
N LEU A 80 -7.43 6.81 5.29
CA LEU A 80 -7.18 8.24 5.21
C LEU A 80 -7.98 8.89 6.34
N ASP A 81 -7.32 9.13 7.47
CA ASP A 81 -7.90 9.99 8.48
C ASP A 81 -7.61 11.45 8.09
N HIS A 82 -8.66 12.18 7.73
CA HIS A 82 -8.60 13.62 7.54
C HIS A 82 -8.55 14.33 8.90
N SER A 83 -7.69 13.89 9.82
CA SER A 83 -7.48 14.63 11.05
C SER A 83 -6.69 15.89 10.73
N LEU A 84 -7.32 17.03 10.97
CA LEU A 84 -6.71 18.36 10.89
C LEU A 84 -5.61 18.47 11.95
N ARG A 85 -4.42 17.97 11.65
CA ARG A 85 -3.29 18.05 12.55
C ARG A 85 -2.71 19.46 12.45
N TRP A 86 -2.81 20.22 13.55
CA TRP A 86 -2.18 21.53 13.70
C TRP A 86 -0.67 21.36 13.61
N GLN A 87 -0.10 21.55 12.42
CA GLN A 87 1.34 21.64 12.27
C GLN A 87 1.75 23.03 12.75
N THR A 88 2.35 23.09 13.95
CA THR A 88 3.13 24.26 14.35
C THR A 88 4.19 24.44 13.26
N PRO A 89 4.26 25.60 12.59
CA PRO A 89 5.26 25.81 11.56
C PRO A 89 6.62 25.48 12.18
N GLN A 90 7.28 24.43 11.66
CA GLN A 90 8.70 24.29 11.89
C GLN A 90 9.28 25.55 11.29
N ILE A 91 9.65 26.49 12.16
CA ILE A 91 10.60 27.52 11.80
C ILE A 91 11.81 26.70 11.39
N ASN A 92 11.96 26.50 10.08
CA ASN A 92 13.21 26.12 9.48
C ASN A 92 14.15 27.24 9.90
N GLY A 93 14.74 27.09 11.09
CA GLY A 93 15.96 27.75 11.46
C GLY A 93 16.92 27.27 10.40
N THR A 94 17.04 28.07 9.35
CA THR A 94 18.16 28.04 8.44
C THR A 94 19.37 28.15 9.36
N THR A 95 19.97 27.00 9.68
CA THR A 95 21.31 26.96 10.25
C THR A 95 22.20 27.60 9.21
N SER A 96 22.38 28.92 9.37
CA SER A 96 23.12 29.80 8.50
C SER A 96 24.60 29.48 8.66
N SER A 97 25.06 28.42 8.00
CA SER A 97 26.50 28.17 7.79
C SER A 97 27.03 28.85 6.52
N TRP A 98 26.24 29.75 5.90
CA TRP A 98 26.63 30.54 4.71
C TRP A 98 27.05 31.99 5.02
N SER A 99 27.41 32.30 6.28
CA SER A 99 27.70 33.66 6.72
C SER A 99 29.17 34.08 6.60
N LEU A 100 29.91 33.67 5.55
CA LEU A 100 31.29 34.15 5.32
C LEU A 100 31.64 34.51 3.86
N GLY A 101 30.79 34.20 2.87
CA GLY A 101 31.09 34.47 1.46
C GLY A 101 30.44 35.72 0.86
N ALA A 102 29.43 36.31 1.51
CA ALA A 102 28.54 37.31 0.89
C ALA A 102 28.82 38.78 1.27
N LEU A 103 29.98 39.10 1.84
CA LEU A 103 30.28 40.46 2.33
C LEU A 103 30.94 41.40 1.30
N ILE A 104 31.03 41.03 0.02
CA ILE A 104 31.79 41.86 -0.94
C ILE A 104 30.93 42.62 -1.97
N ARG A 105 29.65 42.31 -2.19
CA ARG A 105 28.89 42.99 -3.27
C ARG A 105 27.38 43.15 -3.11
N SER A 106 26.89 43.87 -2.08
CA SER A 106 25.61 44.59 -2.25
C SER A 106 25.24 45.52 -1.10
N PRO A 107 25.12 46.85 -1.33
CA PRO A 107 24.60 47.79 -0.34
C PRO A 107 23.06 47.82 -0.24
N LEU A 108 22.33 46.89 -0.88
CA LEU A 108 20.85 46.90 -0.97
C LEU A 108 20.12 45.97 0.03
N LEU A 109 20.83 45.28 0.94
CA LEU A 109 20.21 44.29 1.84
C LEU A 109 19.56 44.87 3.12
N ILE A 110 19.45 46.19 3.26
CA ILE A 110 18.90 46.86 4.46
C ILE A 110 17.34 46.89 4.49
N LEU A 111 16.65 46.42 3.46
CA LEU A 111 15.17 46.58 3.35
C LEU A 111 14.31 45.34 3.66
N PHE A 112 14.86 44.25 4.21
CA PHE A 112 14.08 43.01 4.42
C PHE A 112 13.58 42.67 5.86
N PRO A 113 13.19 43.61 6.77
CA PRO A 113 12.66 43.18 8.07
C PRO A 113 11.15 42.88 8.11
N PHE A 114 10.41 42.90 7.00
CA PHE A 114 8.93 42.86 7.01
C PHE A 114 8.25 41.66 6.33
N VAL A 115 8.95 40.54 6.12
CA VAL A 115 8.25 39.31 5.71
C VAL A 115 7.65 38.65 6.96
N ARG A 116 6.50 39.16 7.41
CA ARG A 116 5.62 38.45 8.34
C ARG A 116 5.21 37.15 7.66
N GLY A 117 5.80 36.03 8.10
CA GLY A 117 5.41 34.70 7.66
C GLY A 117 3.92 34.50 7.95
N THR A 118 3.11 34.50 6.91
CA THR A 118 1.73 34.05 6.98
C THR A 118 1.77 32.58 7.38
N VAL A 119 1.23 32.27 8.57
CA VAL A 119 1.01 30.88 9.01
C VAL A 119 -0.04 30.30 8.07
N GLU A 120 0.41 29.69 6.99
CA GLU A 120 -0.44 29.02 6.03
C GLU A 120 -0.97 27.74 6.68
N ARG A 121 -2.29 27.71 6.96
CA ARG A 121 -2.98 26.53 7.46
C ARG A 121 -2.95 25.47 6.37
N ARG A 122 -1.99 24.57 6.41
CA ARG A 122 -2.00 23.38 5.55
C ARG A 122 -2.61 22.22 6.32
N SER A 123 -3.76 21.77 5.87
CA SER A 123 -4.28 20.46 6.25
C SER A 123 -3.34 19.40 5.67
N ALA A 124 -2.59 18.72 6.53
CA ALA A 124 -1.85 17.53 6.13
C ALA A 124 -2.74 16.32 6.39
N GLU A 125 -3.03 15.53 5.35
CA GLU A 125 -3.69 14.23 5.49
C GLU A 125 -2.75 13.28 6.21
N VAL A 126 -3.23 12.65 7.29
CA VAL A 126 -2.45 11.68 8.06
C VAL A 126 -3.00 10.30 7.78
N LEU A 127 -2.23 9.48 7.07
CA LEU A 127 -2.54 8.07 6.87
C LEU A 127 -2.48 7.35 8.23
N GLN A 128 -3.59 6.78 8.68
CA GLN A 128 -3.61 5.95 9.88
C GLN A 128 -3.53 4.46 9.48
N PRO A 129 -2.50 3.73 9.94
CA PRO A 129 -2.40 2.32 9.65
C PRO A 129 -3.50 1.55 10.38
N ARG A 130 -4.29 0.78 9.62
CA ARG A 130 -5.27 -0.15 10.17
C ARG A 130 -4.62 -1.51 10.35
N TYR A 131 -4.37 -1.88 11.60
CA TYR A 131 -3.84 -3.20 11.94
C TYR A 131 -4.97 -4.19 12.19
N LEU A 132 -4.89 -5.34 11.55
CA LEU A 132 -5.74 -6.48 11.89
C LEU A 132 -5.18 -7.11 13.17
N VAL A 133 -6.04 -7.26 14.18
CA VAL A 133 -5.69 -8.00 15.40
C VAL A 133 -5.82 -9.49 15.10
N GLU A 134 -4.97 -10.34 15.67
CA GLU A 134 -5.03 -11.80 15.44
C GLU A 134 -6.39 -12.41 15.81
N GLU A 135 -7.07 -11.86 16.81
CA GLU A 135 -8.44 -12.24 17.20
C GLU A 135 -9.50 -11.92 16.12
N SER A 136 -9.13 -11.13 15.10
CA SER A 136 -9.98 -10.74 13.97
C SER A 136 -9.82 -11.66 12.75
N GLN A 137 -9.20 -12.84 12.89
CA GLN A 137 -8.98 -13.80 11.80
C GLN A 137 -10.26 -14.13 11.01
N SER A 138 -11.43 -14.18 11.67
CA SER A 138 -12.72 -14.42 11.01
C SER A 138 -13.23 -13.25 10.15
N ASP A 139 -12.57 -12.10 10.17
CA ASP A 139 -13.02 -10.86 9.55
C ASP A 139 -12.37 -10.56 8.19
N LEU A 140 -11.36 -11.35 7.75
CA LEU A 140 -10.68 -11.09 6.46
C LEU A 140 -11.63 -11.00 5.26
N PRO A 141 -12.64 -11.89 5.09
CA PRO A 141 -13.61 -11.79 4.00
C PRO A 141 -14.41 -10.48 4.05
N ARG A 142 -14.79 -10.04 5.26
CA ARG A 142 -15.52 -8.78 5.44
C ARG A 142 -14.62 -7.59 5.15
N VAL A 143 -13.35 -7.65 5.55
CA VAL A 143 -12.36 -6.62 5.21
C VAL A 143 -12.20 -6.52 3.69
N LEU A 144 -12.09 -7.64 2.99
CA LEU A 144 -12.01 -7.67 1.53
C LEU A 144 -13.26 -7.06 0.87
N MET A 145 -14.46 -7.41 1.35
CA MET A 145 -15.73 -6.94 0.80
C MET A 145 -16.08 -5.48 1.13
N ASN A 146 -15.61 -4.95 2.25
CA ASN A 146 -16.03 -3.62 2.72
C ASN A 146 -14.99 -2.53 2.50
N ASN A 147 -13.76 -2.86 2.11
CA ASN A 147 -12.68 -1.87 1.94
C ASN A 147 -12.21 -1.84 0.49
N PRO A 148 -12.69 -0.88 -0.31
CA PRO A 148 -12.16 -0.62 -1.64
C PRO A 148 -10.65 -0.38 -1.56
N GLY A 149 -9.87 -1.25 -2.21
CA GLY A 149 -8.42 -1.23 -2.15
C GLY A 149 -7.79 -2.34 -1.30
N ALA A 150 -8.56 -3.06 -0.49
CA ALA A 150 -8.10 -4.36 -0.01
C ALA A 150 -7.95 -5.31 -1.22
N PHE A 151 -7.06 -6.29 -1.14
CA PHE A 151 -7.04 -7.38 -2.12
C PHE A 151 -6.43 -8.62 -1.52
N PHE A 152 -6.76 -9.76 -2.13
CA PHE A 152 -6.15 -11.04 -1.85
C PHE A 152 -5.42 -11.55 -3.09
N LEU A 153 -4.20 -12.02 -2.91
CA LEU A 153 -3.41 -12.66 -3.96
C LEU A 153 -3.11 -14.10 -3.53
N SER A 154 -3.82 -15.05 -4.12
CA SER A 154 -3.61 -16.48 -3.84
C SER A 154 -2.21 -16.91 -4.24
N ARG A 155 -1.60 -17.83 -3.47
CA ARG A 155 -0.33 -18.47 -3.84
C ARG A 155 -0.33 -19.06 -5.25
N GLN A 156 -1.47 -19.63 -5.68
CA GLN A 156 -1.60 -20.23 -7.02
C GLN A 156 -1.51 -19.20 -8.15
N GLN A 157 -1.78 -17.94 -7.84
CA GLN A 157 -1.71 -16.82 -8.79
C GLN A 157 -0.32 -16.20 -8.84
N ILE A 158 0.57 -16.53 -7.90
CA ILE A 158 1.96 -16.09 -7.90
C ILE A 158 2.72 -17.06 -8.78
N ARG A 159 3.54 -16.55 -9.70
CA ARG A 159 4.42 -17.34 -10.56
C ARG A 159 5.85 -17.30 -10.05
N ALA A 160 6.33 -16.10 -9.73
CA ALA A 160 7.67 -15.86 -9.23
C ALA A 160 7.68 -14.62 -8.34
N VAL A 161 8.60 -14.60 -7.39
CA VAL A 161 8.86 -13.43 -6.55
C VAL A 161 10.33 -13.07 -6.65
N SER A 162 10.60 -11.83 -7.03
CA SER A 162 11.97 -11.34 -7.18
C SER A 162 12.16 -10.01 -6.48
N ARG A 163 13.42 -9.70 -6.15
CA ARG A 163 13.80 -8.43 -5.55
C ARG A 163 14.57 -7.59 -6.55
N LYS A 164 14.15 -6.33 -6.74
CA LYS A 164 14.85 -5.36 -7.60
C LYS A 164 15.09 -4.06 -6.83
N ARG A 165 16.34 -3.84 -6.38
CA ARG A 165 16.72 -2.71 -5.51
C ARG A 165 15.90 -2.72 -4.21
N ARG A 166 15.09 -1.67 -3.99
CA ARG A 166 14.25 -1.45 -2.80
C ARG A 166 12.78 -1.87 -2.98
N ARG A 167 12.47 -2.64 -4.03
CA ARG A 167 11.12 -3.17 -4.28
C ARG A 167 11.15 -4.66 -4.52
N TRP A 168 10.05 -5.30 -4.16
CA TRP A 168 9.71 -6.66 -4.52
C TRP A 168 8.77 -6.65 -5.71
N ILE A 169 8.97 -7.60 -6.62
CA ILE A 169 8.14 -7.79 -7.80
C ILE A 169 7.56 -9.19 -7.69
N ILE A 170 6.24 -9.26 -7.65
CA ILE A 170 5.49 -10.50 -7.72
C ILE A 170 4.96 -10.63 -9.15
N GLU A 171 5.51 -11.59 -9.88
CA GLU A 171 5.01 -11.99 -11.18
C GLU A 171 3.79 -12.87 -10.97
N ARG A 172 2.67 -12.52 -11.62
CA ARG A 172 1.43 -13.27 -11.51
C ARG A 172 1.28 -14.23 -12.69
N CYS A 173 0.58 -15.35 -12.48
CA CYS A 173 0.23 -16.28 -13.55
C CYS A 173 -0.64 -15.60 -14.62
N ASN A 174 -1.56 -14.74 -14.18
CA ASN A 174 -2.42 -13.93 -15.01
C ASN A 174 -2.29 -12.46 -14.60
N GLY A 175 -2.30 -11.55 -15.58
CA GLY A 175 -2.33 -10.12 -15.32
C GLY A 175 -0.98 -9.43 -15.19
N ASN A 176 -1.00 -8.20 -14.67
CA ASN A 176 0.19 -7.35 -14.53
C ASN A 176 1.10 -7.81 -13.38
N ASN A 177 2.37 -7.41 -13.36
CA ASN A 177 3.23 -7.67 -12.20
C ASN A 177 2.86 -6.75 -11.03
N LEU A 178 2.79 -7.30 -9.81
CA LEU A 178 2.55 -6.53 -8.60
C LEU A 178 3.87 -6.02 -8.03
N GLN A 179 3.98 -4.71 -7.81
CA GLN A 179 5.17 -4.08 -7.25
C GLN A 179 4.93 -3.67 -5.81
N LEU A 180 5.75 -4.19 -4.89
CA LEU A 180 5.69 -3.88 -3.48
C LEU A 180 6.93 -3.07 -3.07
N SER A 181 6.71 -1.87 -2.53
CA SER A 181 7.79 -1.04 -1.98
C SER A 181 7.63 -0.96 -0.46
N PRO A 182 8.46 -1.65 0.34
CA PRO A 182 8.33 -1.62 1.80
C PRO A 182 8.49 -0.21 2.35
N VAL A 183 7.66 0.14 3.32
CA VAL A 183 7.75 1.39 4.08
C VAL A 183 8.75 1.18 5.22
N GLU A 184 9.48 2.24 5.59
CA GLU A 184 10.53 2.14 6.61
C GLU A 184 9.97 1.68 7.99
N PRO A 185 10.69 0.79 8.70
CA PRO A 185 11.99 0.21 8.36
C PRO A 185 11.90 -0.94 7.34
N VAL A 186 12.74 -0.89 6.30
CA VAL A 186 12.72 -1.83 5.16
C VAL A 186 13.26 -3.22 5.54
N GLN A 187 14.29 -3.28 6.38
CA GLN A 187 15.00 -4.52 6.69
C GLN A 187 14.13 -5.56 7.42
N PRO A 188 13.35 -5.21 8.46
CA PRO A 188 12.44 -6.16 9.10
C PRO A 188 11.40 -6.76 8.15
N PHE A 189 10.86 -5.95 7.22
CA PHE A 189 9.95 -6.45 6.18
C PHE A 189 10.66 -7.46 5.29
N ASP A 190 11.86 -7.13 4.81
CA ASP A 190 12.62 -7.97 3.90
C ASP A 190 12.99 -9.32 4.53
N ASP A 191 13.39 -9.32 5.79
CA ASP A 191 13.76 -10.54 6.52
C ASP A 191 12.53 -11.46 6.67
N LYS A 192 11.37 -10.88 7.04
CA LYS A 192 10.09 -11.62 7.11
C LYS A 192 9.68 -12.17 5.76
N PHE A 193 9.75 -11.36 4.70
CA PHE A 193 9.31 -11.77 3.38
C PHE A 193 10.25 -12.80 2.77
N GLN A 194 11.57 -12.68 2.97
CA GLN A 194 12.52 -13.74 2.59
C GLN A 194 12.30 -15.04 3.35
N ARG A 195 12.01 -14.96 4.66
CA ARG A 195 11.69 -16.13 5.47
C ARG A 195 10.43 -16.83 4.95
N LEU A 196 9.39 -16.07 4.62
CA LEU A 196 8.16 -16.59 4.00
C LEU A 196 8.48 -17.38 2.73
N LEU A 197 9.26 -16.80 1.81
CA LEU A 197 9.62 -17.44 0.53
C LEU A 197 10.48 -18.71 0.68
N ARG A 198 11.09 -18.95 1.86
CA ARG A 198 11.89 -20.16 2.13
C ARG A 198 11.06 -21.31 2.69
N THR A 199 9.86 -21.04 3.21
CA THR A 199 8.94 -22.06 3.72
C THR A 199 8.52 -23.01 2.60
N SER A 200 8.40 -24.31 2.87
CA SER A 200 8.03 -25.35 1.88
C SER A 200 6.84 -24.97 1.03
N ASP A 201 5.85 -24.35 1.64
CA ASP A 201 4.57 -24.02 1.03
C ASP A 201 4.65 -22.83 0.05
N TRP A 202 5.78 -22.11 0.07
CA TRP A 202 6.11 -20.96 -0.77
C TRP A 202 7.33 -21.22 -1.65
N GLN A 203 7.91 -22.43 -1.60
CA GLN A 203 8.92 -22.88 -2.55
C GLN A 203 8.25 -23.16 -3.89
N MET A 204 7.81 -22.08 -4.53
CA MET A 204 7.58 -22.04 -5.96
C MET A 204 8.87 -22.50 -6.61
N ALA A 205 8.80 -23.40 -7.60
CA ALA A 205 9.98 -23.90 -8.30
C ALA A 205 10.81 -22.71 -8.82
N THR A 206 11.79 -22.28 -8.03
CA THR A 206 12.70 -21.18 -8.35
C THR A 206 13.57 -21.69 -9.47
N HIS A 207 13.15 -21.40 -10.70
CA HIS A 207 13.91 -21.62 -11.91
C HIS A 207 14.66 -20.35 -12.30
#